data_AF-A1ILN1-F1
#
_entry.id   AF-A1ILN1-F1
#
_cell.length_a   1.000
_cell.length_b   1.000
_cell.length_c   1.000
_cell.angle_alpha   90.00
_cell.angle_beta   90.00
_cell.angle_gamma   90.00
#
_symmetry.space_group_name_H-M   'P 1'
#
loop_
_entity.id
_entity.type
_entity.pdbx_description
1 polymer ?
#
loop_
_entity_poly.entity_id
_entity_poly.type
_entity_poly.pdbx_seq_one_letter_code
_entity_poly.pdbx_strand_id
1 'polypeptide(L)'
;MALRFPRFSQGLAQDPTTRRIWFGIATAHDFESHDDITEERLYQNIFASHFGQLAIIFLWTSGNLFHVAWQGNFETWIQDPLHVRPIAHAIWDP
;
A
#
# COMPACT_ATOMS: atom_id res chain seq x y z
N MET A 1 -21.12 19.63 14.96
CA MET A 1 -21.21 18.93 13.67
C MET A 1 -20.00 18.02 13.57
N ALA A 2 -20.19 16.70 13.54
CA ALA A 2 -19.07 15.76 13.44
C ALA A 2 -18.45 15.81 12.04
N LEU A 3 -17.13 15.72 11.95
CA LEU A 3 -16.41 15.75 10.67
C LEU A 3 -16.49 14.39 9.97
N ARG A 4 -16.36 14.36 8.64
CA ARG A 4 -16.52 13.12 7.83
C ARG A 4 -15.43 12.06 8.07
N PHE A 5 -14.26 12.47 8.57
CA PHE A 5 -13.11 11.59 8.84
C PHE A 5 -12.70 11.64 10.31
N PRO A 6 -12.39 10.48 10.94
CA PRO A 6 -12.52 9.13 10.40
C PRO A 6 -13.95 8.58 10.49
N ARG A 7 -14.43 7.94 9.42
CA ARG A 7 -15.80 7.38 9.36
C ARG A 7 -16.02 6.25 10.39
N PHE A 8 -14.96 5.53 10.70
CA PHE A 8 -14.98 4.32 11.53
C PHE A 8 -14.86 4.59 13.05
N SER A 9 -14.75 5.85 13.47
CA SER A 9 -14.76 6.24 14.88
C SER A 9 -15.41 7.62 15.08
N GLN A 10 -16.65 7.63 15.56
CA GLN A 10 -17.43 8.83 15.87
C GLN A 10 -16.76 9.65 16.98
N GLY A 11 -16.23 8.97 18.01
CA GLY A 11 -15.51 9.63 19.09
C GLY A 11 -14.31 10.42 18.58
N LEU A 12 -13.56 9.85 17.64
CA LEU A 12 -12.43 10.53 17.02
C LEU A 12 -12.87 11.60 16.01
N ALA A 13 -13.94 11.36 15.24
CA ALA A 13 -14.50 12.31 14.29
C ALA A 13 -15.02 13.61 14.92
N GLN A 14 -15.34 13.57 16.22
CA GLN A 14 -15.75 14.73 17.01
C GLN A 14 -14.57 15.50 17.60
N ASP A 15 -13.36 14.96 17.57
CA ASP A 15 -12.17 15.66 18.07
C ASP A 15 -11.86 16.90 17.21
N PRO A 16 -11.89 18.12 17.80
CA PRO A 16 -11.74 19.35 17.05
C PRO A 16 -10.28 19.68 16.70
N THR A 17 -9.32 18.92 17.24
CA THR A 17 -7.89 19.17 17.09
C THR A 17 -7.28 18.41 15.91
N THR A 18 -6.00 18.66 15.63
CA THR A 18 -5.23 17.88 14.65
C THR A 18 -4.98 16.44 15.12
N ARG A 19 -5.15 16.13 16.40
CA ARG A 19 -5.06 14.76 16.94
C ARG A 19 -5.95 13.79 16.18
N ARG A 20 -7.15 14.25 15.78
CA ARG A 20 -8.10 13.51 14.95
C ARG A 20 -7.46 12.91 13.70
N ILE A 21 -6.65 13.70 13.00
CA ILE A 21 -6.05 13.29 11.72
C ILE A 21 -5.02 12.20 11.98
N TRP A 22 -4.12 12.43 12.93
CA TRP A 22 -3.04 11.50 13.25
C TRP A 22 -3.55 10.17 13.76
N PHE A 23 -4.47 10.20 14.72
CA PHE A 23 -5.05 8.96 15.25
C PHE A 23 -5.93 8.27 14.19
N GLY A 24 -6.61 9.03 13.33
CA GLY A 24 -7.42 8.44 12.26
C GLY A 24 -6.56 7.70 11.22
N ILE A 25 -5.31 8.11 11.01
CA ILE A 25 -4.38 7.35 10.17
C ILE A 25 -3.83 6.15 10.96
N ALA A 26 -3.43 6.36 12.21
CA ALA A 26 -2.80 5.34 13.04
C ALA A 26 -3.70 4.13 13.35
N THR A 27 -5.02 4.34 13.46
CA THR A 27 -5.99 3.27 13.79
C THR A 27 -6.82 2.80 12.61
N ALA A 28 -6.48 3.21 11.37
CA ALA A 28 -7.27 2.87 10.18
C ALA A 28 -7.38 1.36 9.93
N HIS A 29 -6.36 0.58 10.28
CA HIS A 29 -6.32 -0.88 10.10
C HIS A 29 -6.53 -1.66 11.39
N ASP A 30 -6.81 -0.99 12.51
CA ASP A 30 -7.23 -1.61 13.76
C ASP A 30 -8.75 -1.86 13.71
N PHE A 31 -9.17 -2.80 12.86
CA PHE A 31 -10.58 -3.03 12.56
C PHE A 31 -11.41 -3.45 13.79
N GLU A 32 -10.79 -4.11 14.77
CA GLU A 32 -11.45 -4.52 16.01
C GLU A 32 -11.88 -3.32 16.86
N SER A 33 -11.18 -2.19 16.74
CA SER A 33 -11.49 -0.96 17.47
C SER A 33 -12.52 -0.07 16.77
N HIS A 34 -13.05 -0.48 15.61
CA HIS A 34 -13.98 0.33 14.82
C HIS A 34 -15.39 0.27 15.40
N ASP A 35 -16.12 1.38 15.32
CA ASP A 35 -17.50 1.46 15.81
C ASP A 35 -18.39 0.40 15.12
N ASP A 36 -19.23 -0.28 15.91
CA ASP A 36 -20.22 -1.28 15.47
C ASP A 36 -19.63 -2.45 14.64
N ILE A 37 -18.35 -2.80 14.84
CA ILE A 37 -17.75 -3.96 14.17
C ILE A 37 -18.29 -5.28 14.73
N THR A 38 -18.66 -6.20 13.84
CA THR A 38 -19.00 -7.59 14.18
C THR A 38 -17.89 -8.53 13.74
N GLU A 39 -17.80 -9.71 14.34
CA GLU A 39 -16.78 -10.71 13.99
C GLU A 39 -16.85 -11.11 12.50
N GLU A 40 -18.05 -11.35 11.98
CA GLU A 40 -18.24 -11.66 10.55
C GLU A 40 -17.69 -10.54 9.65
N ARG A 41 -18.02 -9.28 9.96
CA ARG A 41 -17.59 -8.13 9.16
C ARG A 41 -16.09 -7.88 9.28
N LEU A 42 -15.52 -8.11 10.47
CA LEU A 42 -14.08 -8.07 10.70
C LEU A 42 -13.36 -9.03 9.75
N TYR A 43 -13.77 -10.30 9.71
CA TYR A 43 -13.15 -11.29 8.84
C TYR A 43 -13.37 -11.01 7.35
N GLN A 44 -14.54 -10.51 6.95
CA GLN A 44 -14.79 -10.09 5.56
C GLN A 44 -13.86 -8.93 5.14
N ASN A 45 -13.66 -7.94 6.01
CA ASN A 45 -12.75 -6.82 5.76
C ASN A 45 -11.30 -7.29 5.65
N ILE A 46 -10.85 -8.18 6.56
CA ILE A 46 -9.50 -8.76 6.52
C ILE A 46 -9.30 -9.56 5.23
N PHE A 47 -10.26 -10.40 4.87
CA PHE A 47 -10.21 -11.22 3.66
C PHE A 47 -10.09 -10.36 2.39
N ALA A 48 -10.93 -9.34 2.24
CA ALA A 48 -10.84 -8.41 1.11
C ALA A 48 -9.51 -7.63 1.10
N SER A 49 -9.01 -7.24 2.29
CA SER A 49 -7.72 -6.56 2.43
C SER A 49 -6.54 -7.43 1.95
N HIS A 50 -6.58 -8.75 2.20
CA HIS A 50 -5.59 -9.68 1.66
C HIS A 50 -5.56 -9.69 0.12
N PHE A 51 -6.72 -9.67 -0.54
CA PHE A 51 -6.77 -9.58 -2.00
C PHE A 51 -6.20 -8.25 -2.52
N GLY A 52 -6.48 -7.15 -1.83
CA GLY A 52 -5.85 -5.86 -2.12
C GLY A 52 -4.32 -5.95 -2.02
N GLN A 53 -3.80 -6.55 -0.95
CA GLN A 53 -2.35 -6.71 -0.75
C GLN A 53 -1.71 -7.63 -1.79
N LEU A 54 -2.36 -8.75 -2.15
CA LEU A 54 -1.89 -9.64 -3.21
C LEU A 54 -1.82 -8.94 -4.56
N ALA A 55 -2.82 -8.12 -4.89
CA ALA A 55 -2.81 -7.33 -6.12
C ALA A 55 -1.65 -6.33 -6.15
N ILE A 56 -1.36 -5.65 -5.03
CA ILE A 56 -0.20 -4.75 -4.91
C ILE A 56 1.12 -5.52 -5.15
N ILE A 57 1.27 -6.71 -4.58
CA ILE A 57 2.45 -7.56 -4.80
C ILE A 57 2.60 -7.93 -6.28
N PHE A 58 1.51 -8.34 -6.95
CA PHE A 58 1.56 -8.68 -8.37
C PHE A 58 1.91 -7.48 -9.24
N LEU A 59 1.34 -6.31 -8.96
CA LEU A 59 1.67 -5.08 -9.66
C LEU A 59 3.13 -4.65 -9.43
N TRP A 60 3.63 -4.78 -8.21
CA TRP A 60 5.04 -4.50 -7.90
C TRP A 60 5.98 -5.42 -8.68
N THR A 61 5.74 -6.74 -8.67
CA THR A 61 6.55 -7.69 -9.43
C THR A 61 6.46 -7.42 -10.93
N SER A 62 5.26 -7.12 -11.44
CA SER A 62 5.05 -6.75 -12.83
C SER A 62 5.81 -5.47 -13.22
N GLY A 63 5.83 -4.45 -12.35
CA GLY A 63 6.60 -3.23 -12.56
C GLY A 63 8.11 -3.48 -12.65
N ASN A 64 8.66 -4.33 -11.77
CA ASN A 64 10.08 -4.71 -11.84
C ASN A 64 10.41 -5.40 -13.17
N LEU A 65 9.60 -6.38 -13.59
CA LEU A 65 9.77 -7.08 -14.87
C LEU A 65 9.68 -6.12 -16.05
N PHE A 66 8.69 -5.22 -16.02
CA PHE A 66 8.47 -4.24 -17.09
C PHE A 66 9.66 -3.30 -17.24
N HIS A 67 10.16 -2.73 -16.13
CA HIS A 67 11.29 -1.81 -16.18
C HIS A 67 12.60 -2.49 -16.63
N VAL A 68 12.88 -3.71 -16.15
CA VAL A 68 14.06 -4.47 -16.59
C VAL A 68 13.97 -4.83 -18.07
N ALA A 69 12.80 -5.23 -18.58
CA ALA A 69 12.61 -5.56 -19.99
C ALA A 69 12.65 -4.33 -20.90
N TRP A 70 12.11 -3.19 -20.45
CA TRP A 70 12.00 -1.99 -21.28
C TRP A 70 13.26 -1.12 -21.27
N GLN A 71 13.87 -0.92 -20.09
CA GLN A 71 14.95 0.05 -19.88
C GLN A 71 16.23 -0.60 -19.35
N GLY A 72 16.16 -1.89 -18.98
CA GLY A 72 17.29 -2.63 -18.45
C GLY A 72 18.24 -3.13 -19.53
N ASN A 73 19.27 -3.84 -19.08
CA ASN A 73 20.29 -4.48 -19.92
C ASN A 73 20.33 -6.00 -19.72
N PHE A 74 19.19 -6.64 -19.44
CA PHE A 74 19.13 -8.05 -19.04
C PHE A 74 19.79 -9.00 -20.05
N GLU A 75 19.55 -8.81 -21.35
CA GLU A 75 20.16 -9.63 -22.41
C GLU A 75 21.68 -9.47 -22.50
N THR A 76 22.22 -8.30 -22.16
CA THR A 76 23.67 -8.08 -22.09
C THR A 76 24.24 -8.62 -20.78
N TRP A 77 23.54 -8.40 -19.67
CA TRP A 77 23.95 -8.85 -18.34
C TRP A 77 24.07 -10.37 -18.26
N ILE A 78 23.16 -11.12 -18.88
CA ILE A 78 23.21 -12.59 -18.85
C ILE A 78 24.43 -13.17 -19.61
N GLN A 79 25.04 -12.41 -20.53
CA GLN A 79 26.24 -12.84 -21.26
C GLN A 79 27.53 -12.65 -20.45
N ASP A 80 27.57 -11.65 -19.55
CA ASP A 80 28.74 -11.38 -18.69
C ASP A 80 28.32 -10.83 -17.31
N PRO A 81 27.72 -11.67 -16.44
CA PRO A 81 27.12 -11.22 -15.19
C PRO A 81 28.15 -10.81 -14.12
N LEU A 82 29.43 -11.12 -14.32
CA LEU A 82 30.50 -10.78 -13.38
C LEU A 82 31.05 -9.36 -13.58
N HIS A 83 30.93 -8.81 -14.80
CA HIS A 83 31.49 -7.49 -15.12
C HIS A 83 30.43 -6.48 -15.57
N VAL A 84 29.30 -6.94 -16.13
CA VAL A 84 28.17 -6.07 -16.47
C VAL A 84 27.34 -5.83 -15.22
N ARG A 85 27.06 -4.56 -14.90
CA ARG A 85 26.17 -4.19 -13.79
C ARG A 85 24.71 -4.20 -14.27
N PRO A 86 23.77 -4.80 -13.52
CA PRO A 86 22.37 -4.79 -13.88
C PRO A 86 21.78 -3.38 -13.77
N ILE A 87 20.94 -3.01 -14.73
CA ILE A 87 20.17 -1.75 -14.73
C ILE A 87 18.78 -2.01 -14.15
N ALA A 88 18.36 -1.16 -13.20
CA ALA A 88 17.01 -1.21 -12.62
C ALA A 88 15.96 -0.57 -13.54
N HIS A 89 16.06 0.74 -13.77
CA HIS A 89 15.23 1.53 -14.68
C HIS A 89 15.97 2.81 -15.07
N ALA A 90 15.46 3.54 -16.06
CA ALA A 90 16.02 4.83 -16.44
C ALA A 90 15.74 5.91 -15.37
N ILE A 91 16.62 6.91 -15.29
CA ILE A 91 16.38 8.13 -14.49
C ILE A 91 15.73 9.17 -15.40
N TRP A 92 14.70 9.84 -14.90
CA TRP A 92 14.11 11.01 -15.54
C TRP A 92 13.91 12.10 -14.47
N ASP A 93 14.89 13.00 -14.37
CA ASP A 93 14.91 14.13 -13.44
C ASP A 93 15.20 15.40 -14.28
N PRO A 94 14.20 16.28 -14.51
CA PRO A 94 14.29 17.43 -15.43
C PRO A 94 15.38 18.47 -15.12
#